data_AF-A0A815L5W4-F1
#
_entry.id   AF-A0A815L5W4-F1
#
_cell.length_a   1.000
_cell.length_b   1.000
_cell.length_c   1.000
_cell.angle_alpha   90.00
_cell.angle_beta   90.00
_cell.angle_gamma   90.00
#
_symmetry.space_group_name_H-M   'P 1'
#
loop_
_entity.id
_entity.type
_entity.pdbx_description
1 polymer ?
#
loop_
_entity_poly.entity_id
_entity_poly.type
_entity_poly.pdbx_seq_one_letter_code
_entity_poly.pdbx_strand_id
1 'polypeptide(L)'
;MLDEANLFRPNIKLVRQIGSSVSFFDVQIENKSGTLLTSVHHKEAAEPYVITFTPNHPKHVFTNVSYTALLRAIRYSSTLSTFESERCSIKLMLLYNG
;
A
#
# COMPACT_ATOMS: atom_id res chain seq x y z
N MET A 1 6.11 21.06 -19.58
CA MET A 1 5.53 20.87 -18.22
C MET A 1 6.06 19.65 -17.49
N LEU A 2 5.80 18.40 -17.94
CA LEU A 2 6.27 17.19 -17.24
C LEU A 2 7.79 16.99 -17.36
N ASP A 3 8.34 17.29 -18.54
CA ASP A 3 9.79 17.23 -18.79
C ASP A 3 10.54 18.31 -17.99
N GLU A 4 9.99 19.52 -17.90
CA GLU A 4 10.56 20.61 -17.08
C GLU A 4 10.57 20.27 -15.58
N ALA A 5 9.50 19.61 -15.08
CA ALA A 5 9.44 19.15 -13.70
C ALA A 5 10.48 18.04 -13.42
N ASN A 6 10.73 17.15 -14.38
CA ASN A 6 11.75 16.11 -14.28
C ASN A 6 13.18 16.68 -14.27
N LEU A 7 13.42 17.85 -14.88
CA LEU A 7 14.72 18.52 -14.86
C LEU A 7 15.05 19.16 -13.50
N PHE A 8 14.03 19.54 -12.72
CA PHE A 8 14.22 20.22 -11.43
C PHE A 8 14.82 19.32 -10.33
N ARG A 9 14.54 18.01 -10.40
CA ARG A 9 15.05 17.00 -9.44
C ARG A 9 15.38 15.69 -10.17
N PRO A 10 16.66 15.43 -10.49
CA PRO A 10 17.04 14.24 -11.26
C PRO A 10 16.74 12.91 -10.54
N ASN A 11 16.61 12.94 -9.22
CA ASN A 11 16.31 11.75 -8.40
C ASN A 11 14.81 11.42 -8.31
N ILE A 12 13.92 12.30 -8.81
CA ILE A 12 12.46 12.10 -8.78
C ILE A 12 11.96 12.17 -10.21
N LYS A 13 11.50 11.04 -10.74
CA LYS A 13 10.98 10.95 -12.11
C LYS A 13 9.45 10.86 -12.09
N LEU A 14 8.79 11.88 -12.60
CA LEU A 14 7.37 11.85 -12.90
C LEU A 14 7.17 11.10 -14.23
N VAL A 15 6.45 9.99 -14.17
CA VAL A 15 6.13 9.16 -15.32
C VAL A 15 4.63 9.26 -15.57
N ARG A 16 4.24 9.54 -16.81
CA ARG A 16 2.85 9.44 -17.23
C ARG A 16 2.58 8.00 -17.64
N GLN A 17 1.58 7.37 -17.01
CA GLN A 17 1.11 6.04 -17.38
C GLN A 17 -0.37 6.13 -17.78
N ILE A 18 -0.73 5.40 -18.84
CA ILE A 18 -2.11 5.22 -19.30
C ILE A 18 -2.32 3.72 -19.42
N GLY A 19 -3.32 3.18 -18.74
CA GLY A 19 -3.62 1.75 -18.74
C GLY A 19 -4.96 1.47 -18.07
N SER A 20 -5.37 0.21 -18.10
CA SER A 20 -6.51 -0.28 -17.32
C SER A 20 -6.21 -0.38 -15.82
N SER A 21 -4.94 -0.30 -15.42
CA SER A 21 -4.52 -0.22 -14.04
C SER A 21 -3.37 0.78 -13.86
N VAL A 22 -3.34 1.44 -12.70
CA VAL A 22 -2.28 2.38 -12.33
C VAL A 22 -2.08 2.37 -10.82
N SER A 23 -0.82 2.44 -10.39
CA SER A 23 -0.45 2.55 -8.99
C SER A 23 -0.15 4.02 -8.66
N PHE A 24 -0.73 4.52 -7.57
CA PHE A 24 -0.45 5.86 -7.08
C PHE A 24 -0.30 5.86 -5.56
N PHE A 25 0.90 6.18 -5.08
CA PHE A 25 1.32 6.01 -3.68
C PHE A 25 1.06 4.59 -3.17
N ASP A 26 0.04 4.42 -2.32
CA ASP A 26 -0.31 3.16 -1.67
C ASP A 26 -1.65 2.61 -2.17
N VAL A 27 -2.19 3.18 -3.27
CA VAL A 27 -3.46 2.78 -3.87
C VAL A 27 -3.19 2.22 -5.26
N GLN A 28 -3.72 1.04 -5.51
CA GLN A 28 -3.84 0.46 -6.83
C GLN A 28 -5.21 0.81 -7.36
N ILE A 29 -5.27 1.41 -8.55
CA ILE A 29 -6.51 1.75 -9.24
C ILE A 29 -6.63 0.85 -10.46
N GLU A 30 -7.80 0.24 -10.66
CA GLU A 30 -8.12 -0.58 -11.81
C GLU A 30 -9.45 -0.12 -12.40
N ASN A 31 -9.49 0.10 -13.71
CA ASN A 31 -10.72 0.34 -14.45
C ASN A 31 -11.28 -0.99 -14.96
N LYS A 32 -12.36 -1.46 -14.34
CA LYS A 32 -13.14 -2.61 -14.82
C LYS A 32 -14.37 -2.11 -15.55
N SER A 33 -14.31 -2.12 -16.88
CA SER A 33 -15.45 -1.83 -17.78
C SER A 33 -16.14 -0.49 -17.48
N GLY A 34 -15.37 0.56 -17.18
CA GLY A 34 -15.88 1.89 -16.86
C GLY A 34 -16.07 2.15 -15.36
N THR A 35 -15.91 1.14 -14.51
CA THR A 35 -15.93 1.29 -13.05
C THR A 35 -14.51 1.30 -12.49
N LEU A 36 -14.16 2.34 -11.74
CA LEU A 36 -12.89 2.39 -11.02
C LEU A 36 -13.01 1.58 -9.72
N LEU A 37 -12.12 0.62 -9.56
CA LEU A 37 -11.92 -0.14 -8.34
C LEU A 37 -10.56 0.19 -7.76
N THR A 38 -10.49 0.20 -6.44
CA THR A 38 -9.28 0.49 -5.69
C THR A 38 -8.93 -0.66 -4.74
N SER A 39 -7.64 -0.87 -4.54
CA SER A 39 -7.09 -1.74 -3.50
C SER A 39 -5.79 -1.16 -2.95
N VAL A 40 -5.23 -1.78 -1.92
CA VAL A 40 -3.90 -1.41 -1.41
C VAL A 40 -2.86 -1.78 -2.47
N HIS A 41 -1.93 -0.86 -2.75
CA HIS A 41 -0.76 -1.12 -3.58
C HIS A 41 0.44 -1.47 -2.70
N HIS A 42 1.00 -2.66 -2.93
CA HIS A 42 2.23 -3.11 -2.28
C HIS A 42 3.40 -2.90 -3.22
N LYS A 43 4.35 -2.05 -2.81
CA LYS A 43 5.58 -1.83 -3.59
C LYS A 43 6.46 -3.07 -3.44
N GLU A 44 6.92 -3.64 -4.54
CA GLU A 44 7.76 -4.85 -4.52
C GLU A 44 9.07 -4.66 -3.74
N ALA A 45 9.61 -3.44 -3.75
CA ALA A 45 10.82 -3.09 -3.01
C ALA A 45 10.57 -2.76 -1.53
N ALA A 46 9.31 -2.71 -1.08
CA ALA A 46 9.02 -2.53 0.33
C ALA A 46 9.26 -3.85 1.06
N GLU A 47 10.03 -3.80 2.15
CA GLU A 47 10.17 -4.96 3.02
C GLU A 47 8.78 -5.37 3.54
N PRO A 48 8.40 -6.65 3.43
CA PRO A 48 7.14 -7.14 3.98
C PRO A 48 7.17 -7.20 5.50
N TYR A 49 8.33 -6.99 6.13
CA TYR A 49 8.52 -7.06 7.58
C TYR A 49 8.47 -5.67 8.17
N VAL A 50 7.56 -5.46 9.12
CA VAL A 50 7.66 -4.31 10.02
C VAL A 50 8.73 -4.67 11.01
N ILE A 51 9.84 -3.91 11.01
CA ILE A 51 10.92 -3.84 12.03
C ILE A 51 10.85 -5.00 13.01
N THR A 52 11.79 -5.96 12.91
CA THR A 52 11.94 -7.07 13.86
C THR A 52 11.58 -6.62 15.27
N PHE A 53 10.48 -7.17 15.80
CA PHE A 53 9.90 -6.71 17.05
C PHE A 53 10.86 -6.97 18.20
N THR A 54 11.70 -5.98 18.50
CA THR A 54 12.56 -6.04 19.68
C THR A 54 11.70 -5.82 20.93
N PRO A 55 12.00 -6.50 22.04
CA PRO A 55 11.19 -6.44 23.27
C PRO A 55 11.10 -5.05 23.92
N ASN A 56 11.82 -4.05 23.42
CA ASN A 56 11.87 -2.70 23.96
C ASN A 56 10.78 -1.76 23.42
N HIS A 57 9.98 -2.17 22.44
CA HIS A 57 8.89 -1.32 21.95
C HIS A 57 7.66 -1.36 22.89
N PRO A 58 7.03 -0.22 23.18
CA PRO A 58 5.80 -0.19 23.98
C PRO A 58 4.64 -0.94 23.33
N LYS A 59 3.76 -1.53 24.16
CA LYS A 59 2.58 -2.29 23.69
C LYS A 59 1.72 -1.56 22.65
N HIS A 60 1.53 -0.25 22.82
CA HIS A 60 0.71 0.57 21.93
C HIS A 60 1.28 0.67 20.50
N VAL A 61 2.59 0.52 20.32
CA VAL A 61 3.22 0.56 18.99
C VAL A 61 2.78 -0.66 18.18
N PHE A 62 2.78 -1.85 18.78
CA PHE A 62 2.35 -3.08 18.11
C PHE A 62 0.87 -3.02 17.71
N THR A 63 0.01 -2.56 18.61
CA THR A 63 -1.43 -2.41 18.32
C THR A 63 -1.66 -1.38 17.22
N ASN A 64 -0.90 -0.28 17.21
CA ASN A 64 -1.04 0.74 16.19
C ASN A 64 -0.62 0.27 14.79
N VAL A 65 0.42 -0.55 14.67
CA VAL A 65 0.85 -1.10 13.36
C VAL A 65 -0.28 -1.88 12.71
N SER A 66 -0.83 -2.88 13.42
CA SER A 66 -1.92 -3.71 12.91
C SER A 66 -3.21 -2.88 12.66
N TYR A 67 -3.55 -1.99 13.58
CA TYR A 67 -4.73 -1.14 13.46
C TYR A 67 -4.65 -0.19 12.27
N THR A 68 -3.51 0.48 12.08
CA THR A 68 -3.32 1.43 10.96
C THR A 68 -3.28 0.71 9.62
N ALA A 69 -2.69 -0.48 9.53
CA ALA A 69 -2.72 -1.31 8.32
C ALA A 69 -4.17 -1.68 7.95
N LEU A 70 -4.98 -2.12 8.92
CA LEU A 70 -6.40 -2.43 8.70
C LEU A 70 -7.21 -1.19 8.30
N LEU A 71 -6.98 -0.04 8.93
CA LEU A 71 -7.65 1.21 8.55
C LEU A 71 -7.32 1.61 7.09
N ARG A 72 -6.09 1.43 6.64
CA ARG A 72 -5.69 1.67 5.25
C ARG A 72 -6.36 0.69 4.31
N ALA A 73 -6.39 -0.60 4.67
CA ALA A 73 -7.09 -1.63 3.90
C ALA A 73 -8.58 -1.27 3.70
N ILE A 74 -9.26 -0.83 4.76
CA ILE A 74 -10.67 -0.39 4.69
C ILE A 74 -10.82 0.83 3.77
N ARG A 75 -9.95 1.83 3.90
CA ARG A 75 -10.05 3.08 3.13
C ARG A 75 -9.75 2.88 1.64
N TYR A 76 -8.83 2.00 1.30
CA TYR A 76 -8.38 1.83 -0.08
C TYR A 76 -9.12 0.73 -0.84
N SER A 77 -9.83 -0.17 -0.15
CA SER A 77 -10.54 -1.25 -0.81
C SER A 77 -11.93 -0.82 -1.27
N SER A 78 -12.17 -0.84 -2.58
CA SER A 78 -13.49 -0.56 -3.16
C SER A 78 -14.49 -1.71 -2.94
N THR A 79 -14.00 -2.93 -2.72
CA THR A 79 -14.86 -4.11 -2.52
C THR A 79 -14.52 -4.85 -1.23
N LEU A 80 -15.49 -5.58 -0.69
CA LEU A 80 -15.26 -6.44 0.47
C LEU A 80 -14.23 -7.54 0.16
N SER A 81 -14.24 -8.08 -1.05
CA SER A 81 -13.29 -9.12 -1.47
C SER A 81 -11.85 -8.61 -1.47
N THR A 82 -11.61 -7.41 -2.00
CA THR A 82 -10.28 -6.77 -1.97
C THR A 82 -9.84 -6.46 -0.54
N PHE A 83 -10.77 -6.04 0.33
CA PHE A 83 -10.47 -5.83 1.74
C PHE A 83 -10.10 -7.13 2.45
N GLU A 84 -10.85 -8.20 2.23
CA GLU A 84 -10.60 -9.50 2.86
C GLU A 84 -9.26 -10.12 2.42
N SER A 85 -8.90 -9.95 1.15
CA SER A 85 -7.59 -10.35 0.64
C SER A 85 -6.46 -9.59 1.36
N GLU A 86 -6.61 -8.27 1.50
CA GLU A 86 -5.63 -7.44 2.22
C GLU A 86 -5.57 -7.80 3.71
N ARG A 87 -6.72 -8.03 4.36
CA ARG A 87 -6.79 -8.48 5.74
C ARG A 87 -6.05 -9.80 5.95
N CYS A 88 -6.14 -10.73 5.00
CA CYS A 88 -5.40 -11.98 5.02
C CYS A 88 -3.89 -11.74 4.91
N SER A 89 -3.46 -10.87 4.00
CA SER A 89 -2.05 -10.46 3.86
C SER A 89 -1.49 -9.87 5.15
N ILE A 90 -2.22 -8.95 5.78
CA ILE A 90 -1.83 -8.36 7.08
C ILE A 90 -1.71 -9.42 8.18
N LYS A 91 -2.62 -10.40 8.23
CA LYS A 91 -2.53 -11.50 9.20
C LYS A 91 -1.27 -12.33 8.99
N LEU A 92 -0.97 -12.69 7.74
CA LEU A 92 0.25 -13.43 7.40
C LEU A 92 1.49 -12.62 7.78
N MET A 93 1.53 -11.33 7.44
CA MET A 93 2.59 -10.42 7.82
C MET A 93 2.83 -10.44 9.34
N LEU A 94 1.78 -10.31 10.15
CA LEU A 94 1.90 -10.33 11.61
C LEU A 94 2.40 -11.69 12.13
N LEU A 95 1.89 -12.80 11.59
CA LEU A 95 2.34 -14.16 11.97
C LEU A 95 3.82 -14.39 11.66
N TYR A 96 4.32 -13.91 10.52
CA TYR A 96 5.73 -14.02 10.16
C TYR A 96 6.66 -13.17 11.03
N ASN A 97 6.14 -12.14 11.69
CA ASN A 97 6.93 -11.24 12.54
C ASN A 97 7.03 -11.71 14.01
N GLY A 98 6.40 -12.83 14.39
CA GLY A 98 6.54 -13.46 15.71
C GLY A 98 5.24 -13.59 16.50
#